data_AF-A0A1M4YBB2-F1
#
_entry.id   AF-A0A1M4YBB2-F1
#
_cell.length_a   1.000
_cell.length_b   1.000
_cell.length_c   1.000
_cell.angle_alpha   90.00
_cell.angle_beta   90.00
_cell.angle_gamma   90.00
#
_symmetry.space_group_name_H-M   'P 1'
#
loop_
_entity.id
_entity.type
_entity.pdbx_description
1 polymer ?
#
loop_
_entity_poly.entity_id
_entity_poly.type
_entity_poly.pdbx_seq_one_letter_code
_entity_poly.pdbx_strand_id
1 'polypeptide(L)'
;MNIAFILEKQETVEKSIEILFFCLSQLEPEDIKEKIKLYYNLSYSYHLLSNHEKALYYADLGIKTCIEAGILDGLSLLYFRKGIAEYHLKRENYKDSLIKAMHLFEIFGQEKLKTMAIENCKKFYNIDISIESSC
;
A
#
# COMPACT_ATOMS: atom_id res chain seq x y z
N MET A 1 5.98 -10.45 7.21
CA MET A 1 6.43 -9.52 8.26
C MET A 1 5.38 -8.43 8.45
N ASN A 2 4.94 -8.17 9.67
CA ASN A 2 3.93 -7.16 9.99
C ASN A 2 4.63 -6.02 10.74
N ILE A 3 4.66 -4.81 10.16
CA ILE A 3 5.27 -3.64 10.82
C ILE A 3 4.65 -3.37 12.19
N ALA A 4 3.35 -3.66 12.35
CA ALA A 4 2.68 -3.51 13.64
C ALA A 4 3.37 -4.32 14.75
N PHE A 5 3.89 -5.51 14.43
CA PHE A 5 4.61 -6.35 15.39
C PHE A 5 5.99 -5.79 15.76
N ILE A 6 6.68 -5.12 14.81
CA ILE A 6 7.96 -4.47 15.08
C ILE A 6 7.75 -3.25 15.98
N LEU A 7 6.72 -2.44 15.67
CA LEU A 7 6.37 -1.26 16.47
C LEU A 7 5.83 -1.64 17.86
N GLU A 8 5.10 -2.76 18.00
CA GLU A 8 4.66 -3.31 19.28
C GLU A 8 5.84 -3.65 20.20
N LYS A 9 6.98 -4.07 19.62
CA LYS A 9 8.23 -4.29 20.34
C LYS A 9 9.00 -3.00 20.69
N GLN A 10 8.36 -1.83 20.56
CA GLN A 10 8.92 -0.51 20.84
C GLN A 10 10.12 -0.12 19.96
N GLU A 11 10.25 -0.73 18.78
CA GLU A 11 11.26 -0.32 17.80
C GLU A 11 10.77 0.87 16.97
N THR A 12 11.69 1.69 16.46
CA THR A 12 11.34 2.87 15.65
C THR A 12 10.91 2.48 14.23
N VAL A 13 10.25 3.41 13.53
CA VAL A 13 9.86 3.19 12.13
C VAL A 13 11.11 3.07 11.24
N GLU A 14 12.18 3.81 11.53
CA GLU A 14 13.47 3.72 10.85
C GLU A 14 14.09 2.32 11.01
N LYS A 15 14.09 1.78 12.22
CA LYS A 15 14.53 0.40 12.50
C LYS A 15 13.72 -0.61 11.69
N SER A 16 12.40 -0.41 11.62
CA SER A 16 11.52 -1.24 10.79
C SER A 16 11.91 -1.19 9.31
N ILE A 17 12.27 -0.02 8.79
CA ILE A 17 12.75 0.16 7.41
C ILE A 17 14.08 -0.55 7.18
N GLU A 18 15.03 -0.45 8.12
CA GLU A 18 16.31 -1.18 8.05
C GLU A 18 16.09 -2.70 7.94
N ILE A 19 15.20 -3.25 8.78
CA ILE A 19 14.85 -4.67 8.75
C ILE A 19 14.17 -5.05 7.43
N LEU A 20 13.26 -4.21 6.92
CA LEU A 20 12.60 -4.44 5.63
C LEU A 20 13.61 -4.49 4.47
N PHE A 21 14.60 -3.59 4.47
CA PHE A 21 15.66 -3.62 3.46
C PHE A 21 16.58 -4.81 3.60
N PHE A 22 16.92 -5.19 4.83
CA PHE A 22 17.67 -6.42 5.08
C PHE A 22 16.93 -7.64 4.52
N CYS A 23 15.63 -7.78 4.84
CA CYS A 23 14.82 -8.87 4.27
C CYS A 23 14.78 -8.81 2.75
N LEU A 24 14.61 -7.63 2.16
CA LEU A 24 14.56 -7.46 0.70
C LEU A 24 15.88 -7.89 0.03
N SER A 25 17.02 -7.65 0.68
CA SER A 25 18.34 -8.04 0.16
C SER A 25 18.63 -9.54 0.25
N GLN A 26 17.81 -10.31 0.99
CA GLN A 26 17.93 -11.77 1.09
C GLN A 26 17.01 -12.51 0.10
N LEU A 27 16.16 -11.79 -0.64
CA LEU A 27 15.20 -12.41 -1.55
C LEU A 27 15.83 -12.71 -2.91
N GLU A 28 15.56 -13.91 -3.41
CA GLU A 28 15.95 -14.34 -4.75
C GLU A 28 15.03 -13.69 -5.80
N PRO A 29 15.43 -13.67 -7.09
CA PRO A 29 14.60 -13.16 -8.19
C PRO A 29 13.16 -13.68 -8.17
N GLU A 30 12.96 -14.95 -7.85
CA GLU A 30 11.70 -15.70 -7.88
C GLU A 30 10.76 -15.44 -6.69
N ASP A 31 11.26 -14.80 -5.63
CA ASP A 31 10.50 -14.50 -4.40
C ASP A 31 9.55 -13.30 -4.57
N ILE A 32 8.76 -13.30 -5.64
CA ILE A 32 7.97 -12.16 -6.10
C ILE A 32 6.91 -11.76 -5.07
N LYS A 33 6.21 -12.73 -4.47
CA LYS A 33 5.15 -12.46 -3.48
C LYS A 33 5.72 -11.80 -2.22
N GLU A 34 6.91 -12.23 -1.80
CA GLU A 34 7.62 -11.69 -0.65
C GLU A 34 8.11 -10.27 -0.95
N LYS A 35 8.65 -10.02 -2.14
CA LYS A 35 9.01 -8.67 -2.61
C LYS A 35 7.83 -7.72 -2.58
N ILE A 36 6.68 -8.13 -3.11
CA ILE A 36 5.44 -7.33 -3.10
C ILE A 36 5.03 -6.96 -1.67
N LYS A 37 5.04 -7.91 -0.73
CA LYS A 37 4.74 -7.66 0.69
C LYS A 37 5.72 -6.67 1.30
N LEU A 38 7.02 -6.80 0.99
CA LEU A 38 8.05 -5.87 1.49
C LEU A 38 7.87 -4.47 0.91
N TYR A 39 7.52 -4.32 -0.37
CA TYR A 39 7.24 -3.02 -0.98
C TYR A 39 6.00 -2.35 -0.38
N TYR A 40 4.92 -3.09 -0.13
CA TYR A 40 3.76 -2.59 0.59
C TYR A 40 4.15 -2.07 1.99
N ASN A 41 4.94 -2.85 2.72
CA ASN A 41 5.40 -2.48 4.06
C ASN A 41 6.32 -1.26 4.02
N LEU A 42 7.31 -1.20 3.11
CA LEU A 42 8.18 -0.04 2.94
C LEU A 42 7.37 1.22 2.62
N SER A 43 6.38 1.11 1.74
CA SER A 43 5.46 2.21 1.45
C SER A 43 4.75 2.71 2.71
N TYR A 44 4.24 1.79 3.52
CA TYR A 44 3.58 2.16 4.78
C TYR A 44 4.54 2.79 5.79
N SER A 45 5.74 2.24 5.99
CA SER A 45 6.74 2.80 6.90
C SER A 45 7.14 4.22 6.50
N TYR A 46 7.35 4.47 5.20
CA TYR A 46 7.66 5.82 4.74
C TYR A 46 6.47 6.79 4.88
N HIS A 47 5.23 6.32 4.76
CA HIS A 47 4.05 7.11 5.11
C HIS A 47 4.04 7.49 6.60
N LEU A 48 4.39 6.57 7.52
CA LEU A 48 4.50 6.88 8.94
C LEU A 48 5.58 7.93 9.25
N LEU A 49 6.64 8.00 8.44
CA LEU A 49 7.67 9.04 8.50
C LEU A 49 7.29 10.33 7.75
N SER A 50 6.05 10.44 7.23
CA SER A 50 5.61 11.54 6.36
C SER A 50 6.47 11.74 5.10
N ASN A 51 7.23 10.73 4.69
CA ASN A 51 8.01 10.73 3.45
C ASN A 51 7.17 10.16 2.31
N HIS A 52 6.23 10.97 1.82
CA HIS A 52 5.23 10.52 0.87
C HIS A 52 5.80 10.23 -0.53
N GLU A 53 6.92 10.87 -0.92
CA GLU A 53 7.62 10.53 -2.17
C GLU A 53 8.17 9.10 -2.15
N LYS A 54 8.84 8.69 -1.05
CA LYS A 54 9.28 7.30 -0.91
C LYS A 54 8.12 6.34 -0.72
N ALA A 55 7.07 6.75 -0.02
CA ALA A 55 5.87 5.94 0.12
C ALA A 55 5.25 5.62 -1.26
N LEU A 56 5.16 6.63 -2.13
CA LEU A 56 4.70 6.48 -3.50
C LEU A 56 5.63 5.59 -4.31
N TYR A 57 6.95 5.84 -4.26
CA TYR A 57 7.95 5.05 -4.97
C TYR A 57 7.82 3.54 -4.71
N TYR A 58 7.71 3.12 -3.43
CA TYR A 58 7.57 1.70 -3.11
C TYR A 58 6.20 1.13 -3.45
N ALA A 59 5.14 1.94 -3.38
CA ALA A 59 3.82 1.51 -3.86
C ALA A 59 3.85 1.24 -5.37
N ASP A 60 4.41 2.17 -6.16
CA ASP A 60 4.55 2.01 -7.61
C ASP A 60 5.46 0.85 -7.99
N LEU A 61 6.57 0.66 -7.27
CA LEU A 61 7.46 -0.47 -7.49
C LEU A 61 6.73 -1.81 -7.26
N GLY A 62 5.95 -1.91 -6.19
CA GLY A 62 5.11 -3.09 -5.94
C GLY A 62 4.06 -3.31 -7.02
N ILE A 63 3.36 -2.25 -7.46
CA ILE A 63 2.35 -2.34 -8.53
C ILE A 63 2.99 -2.84 -9.82
N LYS A 64 4.15 -2.29 -10.19
CA LYS A 64 4.91 -2.71 -11.36
C LYS A 64 5.26 -4.20 -11.27
N THR A 65 5.79 -4.65 -10.13
CA THR A 65 6.13 -6.06 -9.90
C THR A 65 4.90 -6.97 -10.01
N CYS A 66 3.75 -6.58 -9.45
CA CYS A 66 2.49 -7.34 -9.61
C CYS A 66 2.11 -7.50 -11.09
N ILE A 67 2.13 -6.41 -11.85
CA ILE A 67 1.72 -6.39 -13.26
C ILE A 67 2.67 -7.23 -14.12
N GLU A 68 3.98 -7.05 -13.98
CA GLU A 68 4.99 -7.75 -14.77
C GLU A 68 4.99 -9.26 -14.51
N ALA A 69 4.73 -9.68 -13.28
CA ALA A 69 4.69 -11.09 -12.90
C ALA A 69 3.31 -11.75 -13.08
N GLY A 70 2.27 -10.99 -13.42
CA GLY A 70 0.89 -11.49 -13.44
C GLY A 70 0.37 -11.92 -12.06
N ILE A 71 0.96 -11.40 -10.98
CA ILE A 71 0.61 -11.74 -9.59
C ILE A 71 -0.20 -10.60 -9.01
N LEU A 72 -1.49 -10.86 -8.75
CA LEU A 72 -2.41 -9.85 -8.22
C LEU A 72 -2.43 -9.78 -6.69
N ASP A 73 -1.74 -10.71 -6.01
CA ASP A 73 -1.60 -10.73 -4.55
C ASP A 73 -1.07 -9.38 -4.05
N GLY A 74 -1.85 -8.67 -3.24
CA GLY A 74 -1.46 -7.38 -2.65
C GLY A 74 -1.64 -6.15 -3.55
N LEU A 75 -2.09 -6.31 -4.79
CA LEU A 75 -2.28 -5.21 -5.74
C LEU A 75 -3.29 -4.17 -5.22
N SER A 76 -4.39 -4.62 -4.61
CA SER A 76 -5.41 -3.75 -4.00
C SER A 76 -4.81 -2.84 -2.90
N LEU A 77 -4.00 -3.44 -2.02
CA LEU A 77 -3.33 -2.74 -0.93
C LEU A 77 -2.29 -1.74 -1.44
N LEU A 78 -1.55 -2.08 -2.49
CA LEU A 78 -0.57 -1.19 -3.09
C LEU A 78 -1.22 0.02 -3.76
N TYR A 79 -2.32 -0.17 -4.51
CA TYR A 79 -3.09 0.95 -5.07
C TYR A 79 -3.67 1.85 -3.96
N PHE A 80 -4.10 1.27 -2.85
CA PHE A 80 -4.53 2.06 -1.70
C PHE A 80 -3.39 2.91 -1.14
N ARG A 81 -2.21 2.33 -0.94
CA ARG A 81 -1.02 3.08 -0.48
C ARG A 81 -0.60 4.17 -1.45
N LYS A 82 -0.62 3.87 -2.76
CA LYS A 82 -0.37 4.85 -3.82
C LYS A 82 -1.32 6.04 -3.71
N GLY A 83 -2.62 5.79 -3.64
CA GLY A 83 -3.63 6.86 -3.54
C GLY A 83 -3.47 7.73 -2.30
N ILE A 84 -3.12 7.16 -1.15
CA ILE A 84 -2.82 7.93 0.06
C ILE A 84 -1.54 8.76 -0.11
N ALA A 85 -0.48 8.22 -0.69
CA ALA A 85 0.75 8.96 -0.95
C ALA A 85 0.52 10.12 -1.94
N GLU A 86 -0.18 9.85 -3.04
CA GLU A 86 -0.58 10.85 -4.04
C GLU A 86 -1.42 11.97 -3.42
N TYR A 87 -2.35 11.65 -2.51
CA TYR A 87 -3.14 12.63 -1.78
C TYR A 87 -2.26 13.60 -0.97
N HIS A 88 -1.33 13.08 -0.17
CA HIS A 88 -0.42 13.91 0.61
C HIS A 88 0.53 14.75 -0.27
N LEU A 89 0.88 14.24 -1.46
CA LEU A 89 1.68 14.94 -2.45
C LEU A 89 0.84 15.91 -3.32
N LYS A 90 -0.45 16.07 -3.04
CA LYS A 90 -1.38 16.94 -3.78
C LYS A 90 -1.44 16.60 -5.27
N ARG A 91 -1.28 15.33 -5.64
CA ARG A 91 -1.42 14.87 -7.02
C ARG A 91 -2.90 14.77 -7.36
N GLU A 92 -3.31 15.32 -8.50
CA GLU A 92 -4.74 15.38 -8.89
C GLU A 92 -5.39 14.00 -9.06
N ASN A 93 -4.59 13.02 -9.47
CA ASN A 93 -5.02 11.65 -9.79
C ASN A 93 -5.16 10.72 -8.57
N TYR A 94 -5.00 11.21 -7.33
CA TYR A 94 -5.00 10.36 -6.14
C TYR A 94 -6.29 9.54 -5.98
N LYS A 95 -7.43 10.13 -6.38
CA LYS A 95 -8.74 9.46 -6.31
C LYS A 95 -8.82 8.26 -7.23
N ASP A 96 -8.21 8.32 -8.42
CA ASP A 96 -8.21 7.21 -9.37
C ASP A 96 -7.52 5.99 -8.79
N SER A 97 -6.39 6.20 -8.09
CA SER A 97 -5.68 5.13 -7.40
C SER A 97 -6.50 4.52 -6.26
N LEU A 98 -7.22 5.35 -5.48
CA LEU A 98 -8.09 4.88 -4.42
C LEU A 98 -9.31 4.11 -4.95
N ILE A 99 -9.93 4.59 -6.04
CA ILE A 99 -11.06 3.92 -6.70
C ILE A 99 -10.63 2.56 -7.25
N LYS A 100 -9.46 2.49 -7.92
CA LYS A 100 -8.87 1.21 -8.36
C LYS A 100 -8.67 0.25 -7.20
N ALA A 101 -8.17 0.72 -6.06
CA ALA A 101 -8.04 -0.11 -4.86
C ALA A 101 -9.40 -0.68 -4.41
N MET A 102 -10.46 0.12 -4.42
CA MET A 102 -11.80 -0.33 -4.01
C MET A 102 -12.37 -1.39 -4.95
N HIS A 103 -12.24 -1.20 -6.26
CA HIS A 103 -12.66 -2.21 -7.23
C HIS A 103 -11.86 -3.50 -7.08
N LEU A 104 -10.55 -3.42 -6.82
CA LEU A 104 -9.73 -4.61 -6.60
C LEU A 104 -10.11 -5.33 -5.31
N PHE A 105 -10.44 -4.61 -4.23
CA PHE A 105 -10.98 -5.25 -3.02
C PHE A 105 -12.27 -6.02 -3.32
N GLU A 106 -13.19 -5.42 -4.07
CA GLU A 106 -14.44 -6.06 -4.47
C GLU A 106 -14.23 -7.29 -5.38
N ILE A 107 -13.40 -7.15 -6.42
CA ILE A 107 -13.06 -8.25 -7.34
C ILE A 107 -12.43 -9.43 -6.59
N PHE A 108 -11.62 -9.16 -5.56
CA PHE A 108 -11.00 -10.20 -4.75
C PHE A 108 -11.88 -10.69 -3.58
N GLY A 109 -13.13 -10.24 -3.48
CA GLY A 109 -14.06 -10.63 -2.41
C GLY A 109 -13.64 -10.13 -1.02
N GLN A 110 -12.84 -9.06 -0.96
CA GLN A 110 -12.27 -8.47 0.26
C GLN A 110 -13.14 -7.33 0.82
N GLU A 111 -14.47 -7.54 0.91
CA GLU A 111 -15.44 -6.51 1.31
C GLU A 111 -15.11 -5.85 2.65
N LYS A 112 -14.64 -6.63 3.64
CA LYS A 112 -14.24 -6.08 4.94
C LYS A 112 -13.08 -5.08 4.81
N LEU A 113 -12.11 -5.35 3.93
CA LEU A 113 -11.00 -4.44 3.67
C LEU A 113 -11.45 -3.20 2.91
N LYS A 114 -12.36 -3.36 1.93
CA LYS A 114 -12.99 -2.25 1.20
C LYS A 114 -13.66 -1.27 2.16
N THR A 115 -14.56 -1.76 3.02
CA THR A 115 -15.28 -0.94 4.00
C THR A 115 -14.30 -0.23 4.94
N MET A 116 -13.33 -0.96 5.50
CA MET A 116 -12.32 -0.38 6.38
C MET A 116 -11.48 0.70 5.68
N ALA A 117 -11.14 0.50 4.41
CA ALA A 117 -10.38 1.47 3.64
C ALA A 117 -11.18 2.75 3.37
N ILE A 118 -12.48 2.65 3.05
CA ILE A 118 -13.38 3.80 2.88
C ILE A 118 -13.53 4.56 4.20
N GLU A 119 -13.79 3.86 5.29
CA GLU A 119 -13.91 4.46 6.63
C GLU A 119 -12.62 5.18 7.04
N ASN A 120 -11.46 4.56 6.79
CA ASN A 120 -10.16 5.17 7.08
C ASN A 120 -9.91 6.42 6.21
N CYS A 121 -10.28 6.38 4.93
CA CYS A 121 -10.21 7.54 4.04
C CYS A 121 -11.00 8.72 4.60
N LYS A 122 -12.22 8.46 5.04
CA LYS A 122 -13.07 9.50 5.62
C LYS A 122 -12.52 9.99 6.96
N LYS A 123 -12.18 9.08 7.87
CA LYS A 123 -11.77 9.40 9.25
C LYS A 123 -10.45 10.14 9.33
N PHE A 124 -9.43 9.67 8.60
CA PHE A 124 -8.06 10.18 8.76
C PHE A 124 -7.67 11.23 7.71
N TYR A 125 -8.36 11.24 6.55
CA TYR A 125 -7.99 12.11 5.43
C TYR A 125 -9.14 12.99 4.95
N ASN A 126 -10.35 12.83 5.50
CA ASN A 126 -11.58 13.50 5.03
C ASN A 126 -11.83 13.31 3.52
N ILE A 127 -11.48 12.13 3.00
CA ILE A 127 -11.70 11.75 1.61
C ILE A 127 -12.98 10.92 1.54
N ASP A 128 -13.99 11.40 0.81
CA ASP A 128 -15.16 10.61 0.45
C ASP A 128 -14.89 9.85 -0.84
N ILE A 129 -14.92 8.52 -0.76
CA ILE A 129 -14.84 7.63 -1.92
C ILE A 129 -16.27 7.23 -2.28
N SER A 130 -16.88 7.95 -3.22
CA SER A 130 -18.11 7.50 -3.87
C SER A 130 -17.72 6.50 -4.95
N ILE A 131 -18.01 5.22 -4.71
CA ILE A 131 -18.00 4.24 -5.79
C ILE A 131 -19.35 4.40 -6.46
N GLU A 132 -19.40 5.15 -7.56
CA GLU A 132 -20.55 5.04 -8.44
C GLU A 132 -20.57 3.59 -8.92
N SER A 133 -21.61 2.86 -8.51
CA SER A 133 -21.89 1.55 -9.06
C SER A 133 -22.20 1.76 -10.53
N SER A 134 -21.19 1.62 -11.38
CA SER A 134 -21.38 1.52 -12.83
C SER A 134 -22.19 0.26 -13.10
N CYS A 135 -23.50 0.43 -13.30
CA CYS A 135 -24.40 -0.55 -13.90
C CYS A 135 -24.05 -0.79 -15.37
#